data_AF-A0A811ZR03-F1
#
_entry.id   AF-A0A811ZR03-F1
#
_cell.length_a   1.000
_cell.length_b   1.000
_cell.length_c   1.000
_cell.angle_alpha   90.00
_cell.angle_beta   90.00
_cell.angle_gamma   90.00
#
_symmetry.space_group_name_H-M   'P 1'
#
loop_
_entity.id
_entity.type
_entity.pdbx_description
1 polymer ?
#
loop_
_entity_poly.entity_id
_entity_poly.type
_entity_poly.pdbx_seq_one_letter_code
_entity_poly.pdbx_strand_id
1 'polypeptide(L)'
;MVDSKVLQGIYNIILEHPEVPEGKRRRRRRRKRRSDHDAMMTMVAAAHLMESQLQRVTGHWHTKKLPHKTGQRLHKVACTGAWHSKSYHHHTEMNKIYKIGQSYLIKDGKVIKNNASTDYHMSDGSINSLGGFVHYSEVINAFVRLKGCVLGTKSQQLIFCKSSLEQTKGQAQKTDLSFTTEFGSVSFQTVEEKKAFMGPLKKDQIANVRNRLCS
;
A
#
# COMPACT_ATOMS: atom_id res chain seq x y z
N MET A 1 -12.32 5.60 14.16
CA MET A 1 -11.12 5.13 14.91
C MET A 1 -11.24 3.63 15.05
N VAL A 2 -10.38 2.85 14.41
CA VAL A 2 -10.37 1.39 14.61
C VAL A 2 -9.56 1.13 15.88
N ASP A 3 -10.17 0.45 16.84
CA ASP A 3 -9.59 0.22 18.17
C ASP A 3 -8.18 -0.38 18.09
N SER A 4 -7.28 0.13 18.94
CA SER A 4 -5.93 -0.40 19.16
C SER A 4 -5.91 -1.92 19.39
N LYS A 5 -6.99 -2.48 19.95
CA LYS A 5 -7.18 -3.92 20.15
C LYS A 5 -7.40 -4.71 18.86
N VAL A 6 -8.03 -4.13 17.84
CA VAL A 6 -8.23 -4.78 16.53
C VAL A 6 -6.91 -4.84 15.75
N LEU A 7 -6.12 -3.76 15.83
CA LEU A 7 -4.78 -3.74 15.22
C LEU A 7 -3.80 -4.65 15.96
N GLN A 8 -3.87 -4.74 17.29
CA GLN A 8 -3.14 -5.77 18.04
C GLN A 8 -3.63 -7.19 17.73
N GLY A 9 -4.93 -7.38 17.51
CA GLY A 9 -5.48 -8.66 17.05
C GLY A 9 -4.91 -9.09 15.69
N ILE A 10 -4.79 -8.15 14.74
CA ILE A 10 -4.15 -8.37 13.44
C ILE A 10 -2.65 -8.65 13.62
N TYR A 11 -1.96 -7.92 14.51
CA TYR A 11 -0.55 -8.15 14.83
C TYR A 11 -0.32 -9.54 15.45
N ASN A 12 -1.19 -9.98 16.35
CA ASN A 12 -1.11 -11.29 17.02
C ASN A 12 -1.44 -12.44 16.06
N ILE A 13 -2.40 -12.26 15.14
CA ILE A 13 -2.71 -13.25 14.10
C ILE A 13 -1.54 -13.41 13.11
N ILE A 14 -0.77 -12.34 12.87
CA ILE A 14 0.36 -12.35 11.95
C ILE A 14 1.66 -12.83 12.62
N LEU A 15 1.92 -12.54 13.90
CA LEU A 15 3.22 -12.81 14.53
C LEU A 15 3.24 -13.95 15.58
N GLU A 16 2.14 -14.28 16.27
CA GLU A 16 2.17 -15.29 17.34
C GLU A 16 0.91 -16.16 17.39
N HIS A 17 1.07 -17.46 17.10
CA HIS A 17 0.09 -18.46 17.51
C HIS A 17 0.03 -18.53 19.05
N PRO A 18 -1.15 -18.79 19.66
CA PRO A 18 -1.26 -18.95 21.11
C PRO A 18 -0.32 -20.07 21.55
N GLU A 19 0.50 -19.79 22.56
CA GLU A 19 1.38 -20.78 23.15
C GLU A 19 0.54 -21.97 23.63
N VAL A 20 0.77 -23.12 23.00
CA VAL A 20 0.17 -24.38 23.44
C VAL A 20 0.86 -24.73 24.76
N PRO A 21 0.12 -24.89 25.88
CA PRO A 21 0.72 -25.23 27.16
C PRO A 21 1.60 -26.49 27.03
N GLU A 22 2.77 -26.43 27.66
CA GLU A 22 3.81 -27.44 27.58
C GLU A 22 3.34 -28.79 28.15
N GLY A 23 2.67 -29.58 27.32
CA GLY A 23 2.17 -30.90 27.73
C GLY A 23 1.53 -31.71 26.61
N LYS A 24 1.22 -31.10 25.46
CA LYS A 24 0.65 -31.82 24.30
C LYS A 24 1.51 -31.63 23.04
N ARG A 25 2.80 -32.00 23.11
CA ARG A 25 3.68 -32.12 21.94
C ARG A 25 3.39 -33.43 21.16
N ARG A 26 2.22 -33.54 20.54
CA ARG A 26 2.10 -34.43 19.36
C ARG A 26 2.96 -33.82 18.27
N ARG A 27 3.84 -34.63 17.66
CA ARG A 27 4.82 -34.26 16.62
C ARG A 27 4.17 -33.57 15.41
N ARG A 28 3.75 -32.32 15.55
CA ARG A 28 3.58 -31.41 14.43
C ARG A 28 4.99 -31.12 13.95
N ARG A 29 5.34 -31.67 12.78
CA ARG A 29 6.55 -31.31 12.04
C ARG A 29 6.74 -29.80 12.19
N ARG A 30 7.87 -29.36 12.76
CA ARG A 30 8.24 -27.94 12.82
C ARG A 30 8.21 -27.42 11.39
N ARG A 31 7.06 -26.90 10.94
CA ARG A 31 7.00 -26.03 9.78
C ARG A 31 7.83 -24.84 10.20
N LYS A 32 9.06 -24.78 9.69
CA LYS A 32 9.98 -23.66 9.84
C LYS A 32 9.14 -22.39 9.70
N ARG A 33 9.13 -21.54 10.72
CA ARG A 33 8.45 -20.23 10.70
C ARG A 33 8.93 -19.55 9.42
N ARG A 34 8.13 -19.57 8.35
CA ARG A 34 8.38 -18.67 7.22
C ARG A 34 8.14 -17.31 7.83
N SER A 35 9.15 -16.45 7.83
CA SER A 35 8.92 -15.02 8.03
C SER A 35 7.72 -14.63 7.18
N ASP A 36 6.68 -14.03 7.77
CA ASP A 36 5.45 -13.70 7.03
C ASP A 36 5.67 -12.64 5.93
N HIS A 37 6.85 -12.03 5.94
CA HIS A 37 7.44 -11.35 4.80
C HIS A 37 7.53 -12.33 3.60
N ASP A 38 6.92 -11.97 2.46
CA ASP A 38 6.79 -12.79 1.23
C ASP A 38 5.58 -13.72 1.12
N ALA A 39 4.65 -13.69 2.08
CA ALA A 39 3.38 -14.41 1.93
C ALA A 39 2.48 -13.76 0.86
N MET A 40 1.71 -14.58 0.14
CA MET A 40 0.56 -14.11 -0.63
C MET A 40 -0.61 -13.90 0.31
N MET A 41 -1.31 -12.78 0.16
CA MET A 41 -2.56 -12.51 0.85
C MET A 41 -3.66 -12.28 -0.16
N THR A 42 -4.83 -12.81 0.19
CA THR A 42 -6.08 -12.49 -0.47
C THR A 42 -6.64 -11.24 0.21
N MET A 43 -6.88 -10.19 -0.57
CA MET A 43 -7.53 -8.98 -0.10
C MET A 43 -9.00 -8.99 -0.49
N VAL A 44 -9.83 -8.71 0.51
CA VAL A 44 -11.23 -8.39 0.31
C VAL A 44 -11.38 -6.90 0.57
N ALA A 45 -11.64 -6.17 -0.51
CA ALA A 45 -12.02 -4.78 -0.46
C ALA A 45 -13.49 -4.70 -0.88
N ALA A 46 -14.30 -3.95 -0.14
CA ALA A 46 -15.48 -3.39 -0.78
C ALA A 46 -14.94 -2.48 -1.89
N ALA A 47 -15.18 -2.79 -3.16
CA ALA A 47 -14.78 -1.87 -4.20
C ALA A 47 -15.36 -0.51 -3.83
N HIS A 48 -14.54 0.55 -3.84
CA HIS A 48 -15.11 1.87 -4.00
C HIS A 48 -15.83 1.75 -5.35
N LEU A 49 -17.15 1.61 -5.29
CA LEU A 49 -17.96 2.31 -6.26
C LEU A 49 -17.43 3.73 -6.15
N MET A 50 -16.49 4.11 -7.03
CA MET A 50 -16.82 5.28 -7.83
C MET A 50 -18.27 4.99 -8.17
N GLU A 51 -19.20 5.67 -7.51
CA GLU A 51 -20.56 5.76 -7.99
C GLU A 51 -20.35 6.16 -9.43
N SER A 52 -20.33 5.15 -10.28
CA SER A 52 -19.95 5.29 -11.66
C SER A 52 -21.25 5.75 -12.24
N GLN A 53 -21.50 7.04 -11.98
CA GLN A 53 -22.59 7.82 -12.49
C GLN A 53 -22.81 7.32 -13.91
N LEU A 54 -23.94 6.67 -14.14
CA LEU A 54 -24.39 6.06 -15.40
C LEU A 54 -23.31 6.06 -16.50
N GLN A 55 -22.36 5.15 -16.42
CA GLN A 55 -21.28 5.09 -17.41
C GLN A 55 -21.85 4.67 -18.78
N ARG A 56 -21.38 5.35 -19.85
CA ARG A 56 -21.73 4.97 -21.22
C ARG A 56 -21.21 3.56 -21.51
N VAL A 57 -21.92 2.82 -22.38
CA VAL A 57 -21.59 1.42 -22.73
C VAL A 57 -20.14 1.26 -23.21
N THR A 58 -19.63 2.23 -23.99
CA THR A 58 -18.24 2.28 -24.44
C THR A 58 -17.22 2.37 -23.29
N GLY A 59 -17.52 3.12 -22.23
CA GLY A 59 -16.60 3.30 -21.11
C GLY A 59 -16.60 2.12 -20.15
N HIS A 60 -17.77 1.51 -19.94
CA HIS A 60 -17.91 0.39 -19.01
C HIS A 60 -17.48 -0.94 -19.63
N TRP A 61 -17.89 -1.21 -20.87
CA TRP A 61 -17.63 -2.49 -21.56
C TRP A 61 -16.53 -2.39 -22.62
N HIS A 62 -15.87 -1.23 -22.76
CA HIS A 62 -14.81 -1.00 -23.75
C HIS A 62 -15.24 -1.32 -25.20
N THR A 63 -16.52 -1.12 -25.54
CA THR A 63 -17.04 -1.42 -26.89
C THR A 63 -16.49 -0.45 -27.93
N LYS A 64 -16.35 -0.89 -29.18
CA LYS A 64 -15.98 0.00 -30.29
C LYS A 64 -17.03 1.10 -30.46
N LYS A 65 -16.58 2.34 -30.64
CA LYS A 65 -17.47 3.49 -30.95
C LYS A 65 -18.10 3.30 -32.34
N LEU A 66 -19.34 3.76 -32.48
CA LEU A 66 -20.01 3.77 -33.78
C LEU A 66 -19.34 4.78 -34.73
N PRO A 67 -19.45 4.57 -36.06
CA PRO A 67 -18.95 5.50 -37.05
C PRO A 67 -19.53 6.91 -36.86
N HIS A 68 -18.72 7.94 -37.13
CA HIS A 68 -19.10 9.35 -36.96
C HIS A 68 -20.39 9.73 -37.70
N LYS A 69 -20.66 9.11 -38.84
CA LYS A 69 -21.83 9.40 -39.71
C LYS A 69 -23.10 8.65 -39.30
N THR A 70 -23.11 7.96 -38.17
CA THR A 70 -24.37 7.42 -37.64
C THR A 70 -25.25 8.59 -37.22
N GLY A 71 -26.52 8.64 -37.63
CA GLY A 71 -27.49 9.66 -37.18
C GLY A 71 -27.85 9.57 -35.69
N GLN A 72 -27.04 8.84 -34.92
CA GLN A 72 -27.23 8.53 -33.51
C GLN A 72 -25.93 8.83 -32.74
N ARG A 73 -26.00 8.77 -31.41
CA ARG A 73 -24.83 9.01 -30.56
C ARG A 73 -23.78 7.90 -30.74
N LEU A 74 -22.51 8.30 -30.84
CA LEU A 74 -21.36 7.42 -31.12
C LEU A 74 -21.05 6.38 -30.04
N HIS A 75 -21.49 6.64 -28.81
CA HIS A 75 -21.17 5.84 -27.62
C HIS A 75 -22.32 4.92 -27.22
N LYS A 76 -22.81 4.16 -28.20
CA LYS A 76 -23.92 3.20 -28.06
C LYS A 76 -23.52 1.87 -28.70
N VAL A 77 -24.22 0.81 -28.33
CA VAL A 77 -24.14 -0.48 -29.03
C VAL A 77 -25.31 -0.54 -30.01
N ALA A 78 -25.05 -1.03 -31.22
CA ALA A 78 -26.07 -1.09 -32.28
C ALA A 78 -27.20 -2.09 -31.97
N CYS A 79 -26.88 -3.25 -31.38
CA CYS A 79 -27.85 -4.25 -30.96
C CYS A 79 -27.51 -4.76 -29.55
N THR A 80 -28.48 -4.74 -28.63
CA THR A 80 -28.27 -5.02 -27.19
C THR A 80 -28.41 -6.50 -26.82
N GLY A 81 -28.70 -7.38 -27.78
CA GLY A 81 -28.92 -8.82 -27.59
C GLY A 81 -30.38 -9.19 -27.26
N ALA A 82 -30.65 -10.50 -27.16
CA ALA A 82 -31.95 -11.05 -26.72
C ALA A 82 -32.10 -10.99 -25.19
N TRP A 83 -33.36 -11.04 -24.73
CA TRP A 83 -33.80 -10.66 -23.38
C TRP A 83 -33.29 -11.57 -22.25
N HIS A 84 -32.14 -11.26 -21.62
CA HIS A 84 -31.76 -11.79 -20.29
C HIS A 84 -30.93 -10.79 -19.46
N SER A 85 -31.05 -10.86 -18.13
CA SER A 85 -30.58 -9.86 -17.15
C SER A 85 -29.17 -10.13 -16.58
N LYS A 86 -28.44 -9.05 -16.23
CA LYS A 86 -27.08 -9.06 -15.64
C LYS A 86 -27.07 -9.10 -14.10
N SER A 87 -25.99 -9.63 -13.52
CA SER A 87 -25.74 -9.74 -12.07
C SER A 87 -24.57 -8.84 -11.60
N TYR A 88 -24.50 -8.60 -10.29
CA TYR A 88 -23.46 -7.82 -9.60
C TYR A 88 -22.28 -8.69 -9.18
N HIS A 89 -21.07 -8.11 -9.13
CA HIS A 89 -19.82 -8.82 -8.79
C HIS A 89 -19.16 -8.27 -7.52
N HIS A 90 -18.73 -9.18 -6.64
CA HIS A 90 -17.75 -8.90 -5.59
C HIS A 90 -16.35 -9.25 -6.11
N HIS A 91 -15.37 -8.39 -5.85
CA HIS A 91 -13.99 -8.60 -6.28
C HIS A 91 -13.13 -9.11 -5.13
N THR A 92 -12.20 -9.99 -5.45
CA THR A 92 -11.21 -10.54 -4.52
C THR A 92 -9.90 -10.68 -5.27
N GLU A 93 -8.85 -10.06 -4.74
CA GLU A 93 -7.52 -10.02 -5.38
C GLU A 93 -6.48 -10.73 -4.53
N MET A 94 -5.53 -11.40 -5.17
CA MET A 94 -4.39 -12.04 -4.51
C MET A 94 -3.12 -11.29 -4.86
N ASN A 95 -2.49 -10.66 -3.86
CA ASN A 95 -1.26 -9.90 -4.04
C ASN A 95 -0.17 -10.40 -3.10
N LYS A 96 1.07 -10.16 -3.53
CA LYS A 96 2.29 -10.48 -2.77
C LYS A 96 2.57 -9.40 -1.73
N ILE A 97 2.94 -9.81 -0.52
CA ILE A 97 3.58 -8.93 0.46
C ILE A 97 5.08 -8.81 0.13
N TYR A 98 5.55 -7.58 -0.01
CA TYR A 98 6.97 -7.28 -0.20
C TYR A 98 7.69 -6.95 1.10
N LYS A 99 7.07 -6.17 1.98
CA LYS A 99 7.67 -5.78 3.26
C LYS A 99 6.58 -5.54 4.28
N ILE A 100 6.82 -5.95 5.51
CA ILE A 100 6.03 -5.50 6.66
C ILE A 100 6.94 -4.56 7.42
N GLY A 101 6.60 -3.28 7.42
CA GLY A 101 7.33 -2.23 8.11
C GLY A 101 6.85 -2.10 9.55
N GLN A 102 7.80 -1.88 10.47
CA GLN A 102 7.48 -1.57 11.85
C GLN A 102 6.95 -0.14 11.98
N SER A 103 6.36 0.20 13.13
CA SER A 103 5.98 1.57 13.47
C SER A 103 7.21 2.40 13.87
N TYR A 104 7.08 3.72 13.95
CA TYR A 104 8.13 4.56 14.56
C TYR A 104 8.39 4.12 16.00
N LEU A 105 9.66 3.95 16.32
CA LEU A 105 10.13 3.54 17.64
C LEU A 105 10.69 4.77 18.35
N ILE A 106 10.28 4.97 19.59
CA ILE A 106 10.88 5.96 20.47
C ILE A 106 11.90 5.21 21.31
N LYS A 107 13.18 5.43 21.04
CA LYS A 107 14.28 4.94 21.90
C LYS A 107 15.03 6.15 22.42
N ASP A 108 15.25 6.20 23.72
CA ASP A 108 16.06 7.24 24.38
C ASP A 108 15.60 8.68 24.06
N GLY A 109 14.28 8.88 23.98
CA GLY A 109 13.66 10.18 23.66
C GLY A 109 13.79 10.61 22.19
N LYS A 110 14.47 9.83 21.33
CA LYS A 110 14.62 10.09 19.90
C LYS A 110 13.67 9.21 19.10
N VAL A 111 12.91 9.83 18.19
CA VAL A 111 12.02 9.11 17.28
C VAL A 111 12.85 8.55 16.13
N ILE A 112 13.01 7.23 16.10
CA ILE A 112 13.69 6.51 15.03
C ILE A 112 12.67 6.26 13.90
N LYS A 113 12.95 6.80 12.71
CA LYS A 113 12.04 6.77 11.54
C LYS A 113 12.47 5.77 10.45
N ASN A 114 13.36 4.84 10.75
CA ASN A 114 14.04 3.95 9.79
C ASN A 114 13.17 2.79 9.23
N ASN A 115 11.85 2.91 9.25
CA ASN A 115 10.93 1.81 8.93
C ASN A 115 11.00 1.37 7.45
N ALA A 116 11.50 2.24 6.57
CA ALA A 116 11.60 1.96 5.14
C ALA A 116 13.00 1.54 4.68
N SER A 117 14.04 1.77 5.48
CA SER A 117 15.42 1.42 5.11
C SER A 117 15.55 -0.05 4.73
N THR A 118 16.35 -0.33 3.70
CA THR A 118 16.68 -1.67 3.21
C THR A 118 18.18 -1.88 3.32
N ASP A 119 18.62 -3.14 3.34
CA ASP A 119 20.03 -3.49 3.57
C ASP A 119 21.00 -2.85 2.55
N TYR A 120 20.49 -2.43 1.39
CA TYR A 120 21.25 -1.74 0.34
C TYR A 120 21.40 -0.22 0.55
N HIS A 121 20.55 0.40 1.37
CA HIS A 121 20.57 1.85 1.60
C HIS A 121 21.07 2.16 3.01
N MET A 122 22.15 2.93 3.09
CA MET A 122 22.69 3.41 4.37
C MET A 122 21.88 4.56 5.00
N SER A 123 20.96 5.17 4.25
CA SER A 123 20.16 6.29 4.72
C SER A 123 19.00 5.83 5.62
N ASP A 124 18.80 6.53 6.73
CA ASP A 124 17.66 6.34 7.62
C ASP A 124 16.38 6.94 7.01
N GLY A 125 15.82 6.23 6.03
CA GLY A 125 14.60 6.61 5.33
C GLY A 125 13.33 6.14 6.03
N SER A 126 12.33 7.03 6.08
CA SER A 126 10.95 6.68 6.42
C SER A 126 10.15 6.28 5.17
N ILE A 127 9.03 5.60 5.35
CA ILE A 127 8.15 5.19 4.22
C ILE A 127 7.47 6.39 3.55
N ASN A 128 7.33 7.50 4.28
CA ASN A 128 6.67 8.70 3.80
C ASN A 128 7.61 9.42 2.83
N SER A 129 7.10 9.72 1.63
CA SER A 129 7.77 10.57 0.65
C SER A 129 7.91 12.01 1.15
N LEU A 130 8.79 12.79 0.50
CA LEU A 130 8.86 14.23 0.73
C LEU A 130 7.49 14.88 0.44
N GLY A 131 6.90 15.51 1.45
CA GLY A 131 5.54 16.08 1.37
C GLY A 131 4.41 15.11 1.73
N GLY A 132 4.74 13.89 2.15
CA GLY A 132 3.77 12.87 2.56
C GLY A 132 3.05 12.22 1.38
N PHE A 133 2.08 11.35 1.71
CA PHE A 133 1.24 10.69 0.72
C PHE A 133 0.10 11.62 0.28
N VAL A 134 -0.12 11.77 -1.03
CA VAL A 134 -1.16 12.68 -1.54
C VAL A 134 -2.56 12.23 -1.10
N HIS A 135 -3.30 13.11 -0.41
CA HIS A 135 -4.61 12.84 0.22
C HIS A 135 -4.60 11.75 1.30
N TYR A 136 -3.44 11.49 1.90
CA TYR A 136 -3.31 10.60 3.05
C TYR A 136 -2.39 11.23 4.09
N SER A 137 -2.58 10.89 5.37
CA SER A 137 -1.72 11.40 6.44
C SER A 137 -0.36 10.70 6.44
N GLU A 138 0.59 11.21 7.23
CA GLU A 138 1.84 10.49 7.45
C GLU A 138 1.60 9.11 8.06
N VAL A 139 2.32 8.10 7.56
CA VAL A 139 2.29 6.74 8.08
C VAL A 139 3.28 6.64 9.23
N ILE A 140 2.77 6.59 10.46
CA ILE A 140 3.55 6.43 11.70
C ILE A 140 3.53 4.98 12.19
N ASN A 141 2.43 4.29 11.93
CA ASN A 141 2.19 2.93 12.39
C ASN A 141 2.88 1.88 11.51
N ALA A 142 2.82 0.63 11.96
CA ALA A 142 3.23 -0.50 11.14
C ALA A 142 2.42 -0.55 9.83
N PHE A 143 3.07 -0.99 8.76
CA PHE A 143 2.49 -0.98 7.41
C PHE A 143 2.88 -2.22 6.63
N VAL A 144 2.11 -2.49 5.57
CA VAL A 144 2.38 -3.58 4.63
C VAL A 144 2.59 -2.98 3.25
N ARG A 145 3.73 -3.27 2.63
CA ARG A 145 3.98 -2.97 1.23
C ARG A 145 3.58 -4.16 0.39
N LEU A 146 2.70 -3.90 -0.58
CA LEU A 146 2.16 -4.91 -1.49
C LEU A 146 2.72 -4.72 -2.88
N LYS A 147 2.78 -5.82 -3.63
CA LYS A 147 3.07 -5.77 -5.06
C LYS A 147 1.84 -5.31 -5.83
N GLY A 148 2.02 -4.28 -6.66
CA GLY A 148 1.00 -3.82 -7.61
C GLY A 148 -0.03 -2.87 -7.00
N CYS A 149 -1.16 -2.75 -7.68
CA CYS A 149 -2.29 -1.96 -7.21
C CYS A 149 -3.18 -2.76 -6.26
N VAL A 150 -3.99 -2.03 -5.49
CA VAL A 150 -5.00 -2.59 -4.61
C VAL A 150 -6.32 -1.89 -4.92
N LEU A 151 -7.40 -2.64 -4.92
CA LEU A 151 -8.75 -2.09 -5.07
C LEU A 151 -9.10 -1.16 -3.91
N GLY A 152 -9.72 -0.03 -4.25
CA GLY A 152 -10.24 0.92 -3.29
C GLY A 152 -9.60 2.30 -3.39
N THR A 153 -10.14 3.23 -2.60
CA THR A 153 -9.58 4.58 -2.49
C THR A 153 -8.54 4.66 -1.39
N LYS A 154 -7.71 5.71 -1.44
CA LYS A 154 -6.83 6.08 -0.34
C LYS A 154 -7.67 6.23 0.96
N SER A 155 -7.15 5.76 2.09
CA SER A 155 -7.84 5.68 3.40
C SER A 155 -8.95 4.63 3.54
N GLN A 156 -9.19 3.79 2.54
CA GLN A 156 -10.18 2.72 2.67
C GLN A 156 -9.67 1.58 3.57
N GLN A 157 -10.57 1.04 4.39
CA GLN A 157 -10.27 -0.16 5.19
C GLN A 157 -10.23 -1.40 4.28
N LEU A 158 -9.17 -2.18 4.41
CA LEU A 158 -8.94 -3.40 3.65
C LEU A 158 -8.84 -4.58 4.61
N ILE A 159 -9.46 -5.70 4.24
CA ILE A 159 -9.38 -6.94 5.00
C ILE A 159 -8.39 -7.87 4.30
N PHE A 160 -7.36 -8.28 5.05
CA PHE A 160 -6.36 -9.24 4.59
C PHE A 160 -6.69 -10.64 5.10
N CYS A 161 -6.72 -11.60 4.20
CA CYS A 161 -6.91 -13.01 4.48
C CYS A 161 -5.71 -13.79 3.96
N LYS A 162 -5.31 -14.84 4.68
CA LYS A 162 -4.28 -15.77 4.21
C LYS A 162 -4.75 -16.46 2.93
N SER A 163 -3.89 -16.51 1.91
CA SER A 163 -4.22 -17.21 0.67
C SER A 163 -4.48 -18.69 0.95
N SER A 164 -5.64 -19.21 0.53
CA SER A 164 -5.95 -20.63 0.65
C SER A 164 -5.25 -21.49 -0.42
N LEU A 165 -4.76 -20.86 -1.50
CA LEU A 165 -4.08 -21.56 -2.59
C LEU A 165 -2.61 -21.79 -2.25
N GLU A 166 -2.14 -23.02 -2.48
CA GLU A 166 -0.74 -23.38 -2.34
C GLU A 166 0.10 -22.69 -3.42
N GLN A 167 1.13 -21.98 -2.99
CA GLN A 167 1.99 -21.20 -3.87
C GLN A 167 3.15 -22.06 -4.35
N THR A 168 3.03 -22.59 -5.56
CA THR A 168 4.07 -23.43 -6.20
C THR A 168 4.96 -22.63 -7.17
N LYS A 169 4.50 -21.44 -7.59
CA LYS A 169 5.16 -20.62 -8.61
C LYS A 169 6.21 -19.69 -7.97
N GLY A 170 7.19 -19.27 -8.79
CA GLY A 170 8.26 -18.34 -8.38
C GLY A 170 7.79 -16.97 -7.85
N GLN A 171 6.51 -16.65 -7.98
CA GLN A 171 5.90 -15.47 -7.37
C GLN A 171 6.07 -15.43 -5.83
N ALA A 172 6.18 -16.59 -5.17
CA ALA A 172 6.42 -16.71 -3.73
C ALA A 172 7.91 -16.70 -3.32
N GLN A 173 8.85 -16.47 -4.26
CA GLN A 173 10.27 -16.35 -3.91
C GLN A 173 10.53 -15.09 -3.09
N LYS A 174 11.56 -15.11 -2.23
CA LYS A 174 11.99 -13.92 -1.50
C LYS A 174 12.36 -12.82 -2.48
N THR A 175 11.87 -11.60 -2.26
CA THR A 175 12.24 -10.45 -3.10
C THR A 175 13.00 -9.46 -2.25
N ASP A 176 14.25 -9.22 -2.62
CA ASP A 176 15.05 -8.16 -2.01
C ASP A 176 14.62 -6.82 -2.62
N LEU A 177 14.16 -5.89 -1.79
CA LEU A 177 13.65 -4.60 -2.25
C LEU A 177 14.78 -3.58 -2.35
N SER A 178 14.99 -3.03 -3.54
CA SER A 178 15.61 -1.72 -3.75
C SER A 178 14.52 -0.63 -3.77
N PHE A 179 14.85 0.57 -3.31
CA PHE A 179 13.89 1.67 -3.18
C PHE A 179 14.17 2.72 -4.25
N THR A 180 13.14 3.07 -5.04
CA THR A 180 13.13 4.23 -5.92
C THR A 180 11.98 5.14 -5.51
N THR A 181 12.22 6.46 -5.45
CA THR A 181 11.19 7.44 -5.08
C THR A 181 10.22 7.64 -6.23
N GLU A 182 9.05 7.00 -6.14
CA GLU A 182 7.98 7.11 -7.13
C GLU A 182 6.92 8.13 -6.70
N PHE A 183 7.21 9.43 -6.79
CA PHE A 183 6.17 10.47 -6.87
C PHE A 183 6.65 11.67 -7.70
N GLY A 184 6.12 11.82 -8.92
CA GLY A 184 6.33 12.99 -9.79
C GLY A 184 7.78 13.21 -10.24
N SER A 185 8.11 14.45 -10.63
CA SER A 185 9.47 14.90 -11.00
C SER A 185 10.35 15.21 -9.78
N VAL A 186 10.26 14.41 -8.72
CA VAL A 186 11.00 14.67 -7.47
C VAL A 186 12.37 13.99 -7.52
N SER A 187 13.43 14.79 -7.54
CA SER A 187 14.82 14.31 -7.67
C SER A 187 15.49 13.86 -6.36
N PHE A 188 14.89 14.11 -5.20
CA PHE A 188 15.54 13.88 -3.89
C PHE A 188 14.72 12.93 -3.02
N GLN A 189 15.39 12.12 -2.19
CA GLN A 189 14.72 11.17 -1.29
C GLN A 189 14.49 11.78 0.10
N THR A 190 15.48 12.51 0.61
CA THR A 190 15.41 13.15 1.93
C THR A 190 15.43 14.67 1.83
N VAL A 191 14.90 15.34 2.86
CA VAL A 191 15.02 16.80 2.98
C VAL A 191 16.49 17.20 3.14
N GLU A 192 17.30 16.33 3.74
CA GLU A 192 18.72 16.50 3.96
C GLU A 192 19.49 16.49 2.62
N GLU A 193 19.25 15.49 1.76
CA GLU A 193 19.80 15.46 0.41
C GLU A 193 19.41 16.70 -0.40
N LYS A 194 18.14 17.11 -0.32
CA LYS A 194 17.65 18.30 -1.01
C LYS A 194 18.35 19.56 -0.51
N LYS A 195 18.53 19.72 0.80
CA LYS A 195 19.22 20.87 1.40
C LYS A 195 20.70 20.86 1.04
N ALA A 196 21.36 19.71 1.07
CA ALA A 196 22.76 19.56 0.69
C ALA A 196 22.97 19.93 -0.79
N PHE A 197 22.06 19.50 -1.67
CA PHE A 197 22.13 19.82 -3.10
C PHE A 197 21.82 21.29 -3.40
N MET A 198 20.75 21.85 -2.80
CA MET A 198 20.31 23.22 -3.08
C MET A 198 21.17 24.29 -2.38
N GLY A 199 21.91 23.91 -1.33
CA GLY A 199 22.67 24.85 -0.51
C GLY A 199 21.77 25.82 0.29
N PRO A 200 22.36 26.88 0.88
CA PRO A 200 21.62 27.84 1.69
C PRO A 200 20.70 28.70 0.82
N LEU A 201 19.38 28.61 1.07
CA LEU A 201 18.38 29.41 0.37
C LEU A 201 18.11 30.74 1.09
N LYS A 202 17.57 31.72 0.37
CA LYS A 202 17.20 33.04 0.92
C LYS A 202 16.33 32.94 2.19
N LYS A 203 15.37 32.01 2.20
CA LYS A 203 14.50 31.77 3.36
C LYS A 203 15.26 31.29 4.60
N ASP A 204 16.31 30.48 4.41
CA ASP A 204 17.13 29.95 5.50
C ASP A 204 18.03 31.06 6.06
N GLN A 205 18.55 31.93 5.20
CA GLN A 205 19.29 33.12 5.63
C GLN A 205 18.44 34.08 6.46
N ILE A 206 17.20 34.36 6.02
CA ILE A 206 16.26 35.21 6.77
C ILE A 206 15.93 34.57 8.13
N ALA A 207 15.72 33.25 8.18
CA ALA A 207 15.48 32.54 9.43
C ALA A 207 16.69 32.62 10.38
N ASN A 208 17.90 32.47 9.86
CA ASN A 208 19.13 32.60 10.65
C ASN A 208 19.31 34.00 11.23
N VAL A 209 19.02 35.04 10.45
CA VAL A 209 19.07 36.43 10.95
C VAL A 209 18.03 36.66 12.04
N ARG A 210 16.79 36.17 11.85
CA ARG A 210 15.75 36.24 12.89
C ARG A 210 16.16 35.54 14.18
N ASN A 211 16.70 34.33 14.07
CA ASN A 211 17.11 33.55 15.25
C ASN A 211 18.25 34.23 16.01
N ARG A 212 19.17 34.93 15.33
CA ARG A 212 20.23 35.73 15.97
C ARG A 212 19.73 37.02 16.63
N LEU A 213 18.61 37.57 16.14
CA LEU A 213 18.01 38.80 16.70
C LEU A 213 17.07 38.52 17.86
N CYS A 214 16.51 37.31 17.95
CA CYS A 214 15.60 36.88 19.03
C CYS A 214 16.28 36.03 20.11
N SER A 215 17.59 35.83 20.04
CA SER A 215 18.43 35.18 21.06
C SER A 215 19.16 36.23 21.89
#